data_AF-A0A9D7R530-F1
#
_entry.id   AF-A0A9D7R530-F1
#
_cell.length_a   1.000
_cell.length_b   1.000
_cell.length_c   1.000
_cell.angle_alpha   90.00
_cell.angle_beta   90.00
_cell.angle_gamma   90.00
#
_symmetry.space_group_name_H-M   'P 1'
#
loop_
_entity.id
_entity.type
_entity.pdbx_description
1 polymer ?
#
loop_
_entity_poly.entity_id
_entity_poly.type
_entity_poly.pdbx_seq_one_letter_code
_entity_poly.pdbx_strand_id
1 'polypeptide(L)' 'MREKLINIDPEILSGTPVFYGTRVPVRNLFDYLESGFSLDDFLRNFPELKRTKQ' A
#
# COMPACT_ATOMS: atom_id res chain seq x y z
N MET A 1 16.97 -12.30 1.09
CA MET A 1 15.61 -12.71 0.69
C MET A 1 14.93 -11.50 0.07
N ARG A 2 14.11 -11.65 -0.98
CA ARG A 2 13.35 -10.52 -1.52
C ARG A 2 12.19 -10.24 -0.57
N GLU A 3 12.08 -9.02 -0.06
CA GLU A 3 10.95 -8.63 0.78
C GLU A 3 9.66 -8.62 -0.05
N LYS A 4 8.62 -9.29 0.45
CA LYS A 4 7.31 -9.34 -0.21
C LYS A 4 6.60 -8.03 0.17
N LEU A 5 6.54 -7.07 -0.76
CA LEU A 5 5.94 -5.74 -0.52
C LEU A 5 4.45 -5.68 -0.88
N ILE A 6 4.02 -6.53 -1.80
CA ILE A 6 2.64 -6.58 -2.31
C ILE A 6 2.13 -8.01 -2.12
N ASN A 7 0.90 -8.12 -1.62
CA ASN A 7 0.16 -9.36 -1.56
C ASN A 7 -1.01 -9.33 -2.54
N ILE A 8 -1.16 -10.42 -3.30
CA ILE A 8 -2.28 -10.64 -4.23
C ILE A 8 -2.77 -12.04 -3.91
N ASP A 9 -3.92 -12.11 -3.25
CA ASP A 9 -4.50 -13.37 -2.78
C ASP A 9 -6.01 -13.30 -2.98
N PRO A 10 -6.64 -14.26 -3.68
CA PRO A 10 -8.09 -14.25 -3.90
C PRO A 10 -8.90 -14.25 -2.60
N GLU A 11 -8.34 -14.77 -1.50
CA GLU A 11 -8.98 -14.76 -0.18
C GLU A 11 -8.86 -13.39 0.52
N ILE A 12 -7.97 -12.52 0.05
CA ILE A 12 -7.73 -11.18 0.60
C ILE A 12 -8.22 -10.12 -0.39
N LEU A 13 -9.33 -9.46 -0.03
CA LEU A 13 -9.92 -8.38 -0.82
C LEU A 13 -10.19 -8.79 -2.29
N SER A 14 -10.62 -10.05 -2.46
CA SER A 14 -10.94 -10.66 -3.77
C SER A 14 -9.79 -10.61 -4.78
N GLY A 15 -8.55 -10.72 -4.33
CA GLY A 15 -7.37 -10.68 -5.21
C GLY A 15 -6.93 -9.26 -5.58
N THR A 16 -7.46 -8.23 -4.94
CA THR A 16 -6.97 -6.87 -5.13
C THR A 16 -5.54 -6.76 -4.58
N PRO A 17 -4.60 -6.13 -5.31
CA PRO A 17 -3.25 -5.91 -4.81
C PRO A 17 -3.26 -5.00 -3.58
N VAL A 18 -2.75 -5.53 -2.46
CA VAL A 18 -2.61 -4.81 -1.19
C VAL A 18 -1.16 -4.77 -0.75
N PHE A 19 -0.78 -3.78 0.07
CA PHE A 19 0.53 -3.80 0.73
C PHE A 19 0.62 -4.99 1.68
N TYR A 20 1.76 -5.69 1.65
CA TYR A 20 1.95 -6.91 2.43
C TYR A 20 1.77 -6.66 3.94
N GLY A 21 1.04 -7.56 4.60
CA GLY A 21 0.70 -7.42 6.03
C GLY A 21 -0.43 -6.42 6.32
N THR A 22 -1.04 -5.84 5.30
CA THR A 22 -2.15 -4.88 5.43
C THR A 22 -3.34 -5.30 4.57
N ARG A 23 -4.46 -4.58 4.70
CA ARG A 23 -5.57 -4.60 3.74
C ARG A 23 -5.66 -3.31 2.91
N VAL A 24 -4.59 -2.51 2.89
CA VAL A 24 -4.55 -1.24 2.18
C VAL A 24 -4.27 -1.51 0.70
N PRO A 25 -5.19 -1.18 -0.23
CA PRO A 25 -4.96 -1.38 -1.65
C PRO A 25 -3.80 -0.53 -2.15
N VAL A 26 -2.98 -1.08 -3.03
CA VAL A 26 -1.90 -0.32 -3.67
C VAL A 26 -2.46 0.83 -4.53
N ARG A 27 -3.67 0.65 -5.09
CA ARG A 27 -4.43 1.67 -5.82
C ARG A 27 -4.60 2.97 -5.01
N ASN A 28 -4.82 2.88 -3.70
CA ASN A 28 -5.05 4.06 -2.86
C ASN A 28 -3.84 5.00 -2.84
N LEU A 29 -2.62 4.46 -2.89
CA LEU A 29 -1.42 5.31 -2.97
C LEU A 29 -1.44 6.17 -4.23
N PHE A 30 -1.74 5.56 -5.38
CA PHE A 30 -1.80 6.30 -6.65
C PHE A 30 -2.91 7.33 -6.65
N ASP A 31 -4.10 6.97 -6.14
CA ASP A 31 -5.25 7.89 -6.05
C ASP A 31 -4.94 9.14 -5.20
N TYR A 32 -4.22 8.96 -4.08
CA TYR A 32 -3.73 10.08 -3.26
C TYR A 32 -2.76 10.97 -4.03
N LEU A 33 -1.78 10.37 -4.71
CA LEU A 33 -0.80 11.13 -5.48
C LEU A 33 -1.45 11.86 -6.67
N GLU A 34 -2.42 11.24 -7.35
CA GLU A 34 -3.20 11.85 -8.44
C GLU A 34 -4.08 13.00 -7.94
N SER A 35 -4.59 12.89 -6.71
CA SER A 35 -5.34 13.96 -6.03
C SER A 35 -4.45 15.10 -5.50
N GLY A 36 -3.13 15.01 -5.70
CA GLY A 36 -2.16 16.04 -5.29
C GLY A 36 -1.65 15.92 -3.86
N PHE A 37 -1.98 14.84 -3.14
CA PHE A 37 -1.44 14.58 -1.81
C PHE A 37 -0.01 14.05 -1.89
N SER A 38 0.79 14.34 -0.85
CA SER A 38 2.15 13.82 -0.78
C SER A 38 2.18 12.37 -0.28
N LEU A 39 3.32 11.70 -0.46
CA LEU A 39 3.55 10.40 0.17
C LEU A 39 3.47 10.48 1.71
N ASP A 40 3.87 11.61 2.30
CA ASP A 40 3.81 11.80 3.76
C ASP A 40 2.36 11.87 4.24
N ASP A 41 1.48 12.57 3.51
CA ASP A 41 0.04 12.58 3.76
C ASP A 41 -0.52 11.15 3.79
N PHE A 42 -0.22 10.36 2.75
CA PHE A 42 -0.65 8.97 2.67
C PHE A 42 -0.17 8.14 3.89
N LEU A 43 1.10 8.28 4.28
CA LEU A 43 1.65 7.55 5.43
C LEU A 43 1.04 8.00 6.77
N ARG A 44 0.61 9.26 6.89
CA ARG A 44 -0.15 9.73 8.08
C ARG A 44 -1.51 9.06 8.18
N ASN A 45 -2.16 8.77 7.05
CA ASN A 45 -3.44 8.06 7.01
C ASN A 45 -3.28 6.53 7.21
N PHE A 46 -2.12 5.97 6.88
CA PHE A 46 -1.83 4.53 7.00
C PHE A 46 -0.53 4.29 7.80
N PRO A 47 -0.53 4.49 9.13
CA PRO A 47 0.67 4.41 9.97
C PRO A 47 1.28 3.00 10.06
N GLU A 48 0.54 1.96 9.64
CA GLU A 48 1.04 0.60 9.48
C GLU A 48 2.02 0.46 8.31
N LEU A 49 1.99 1.38 7.34
CA LEU A 49 2.89 1.39 6.20
C LEU A 49 4.17 2.15 6.55
N LYS A 50 5.31 1.55 6.20
CA LYS A 50 6.63 2.15 6.40
C LYS A 50 7.36 2.23 5.07
N ARG A 51 8.01 3.36 4.85
CA ARG A 51 8.92 3.51 3.73
C ARG A 51 10.20 2.72 4.00
N THR A 52 10.43 1.68 3.21
CA THR A 52 11.72 0.97 3.18
C THR A 52 12.59 1.56 2.08
N LYS A 53 13.91 1.60 2.30
CA LYS A 53 14.86 1.94 1.24
C LYS A 53 15.15 0.66 0.46
N GLN A 54 15.03 0.74 -0.87
CA GLN A 54 15.37 -0.34 -1.80
C GLN A 54 16.89 -0.56 -1.84
#